data_AF-A0A521YCS4-F1
#
_entry.id   AF-A0A521YCS4-F1
#
_cell.length_a   1.000
_cell.length_b   1.000
_cell.length_c   1.000
_cell.angle_alpha   90.00
_cell.angle_beta   90.00
_cell.angle_gamma   90.00
#
_symmetry.space_group_name_H-M   'P 1'
#
loop_
_entity.id
_entity.type
_entity.pdbx_description
1 polymer ?
#
loop_
_entity_poly.entity_id
_entity_poly.type
_entity_poly.pdbx_seq_one_letter_code
_entity_poly.pdbx_strand_id
1 'polypeptide(L)'
;MQDFGKSTLGVSLLETMLVLAIATLVIVSTARYYQSAIQNTQATQFTKQMYGFTAAVETLTQGKGNYASLTLAQITAILPANAMSLPWGGAPAIGTNTTGYAVTLSAPYPAVGTCNLITQRLTTDKHYTVTGTCQQFVYNANI
;
A
#
# COMPACT_ATOMS: atom_id res chain seq x y z
N MET A 1 34.55 60.94 2.64
CA MET A 1 34.59 59.49 2.35
C MET A 1 33.20 58.96 2.58
N GLN A 2 32.50 58.61 1.50
CA GLN A 2 31.11 58.18 1.51
C GLN A 2 31.03 56.71 1.93
N ASP A 3 30.31 56.44 3.03
CA ASP A 3 30.00 55.10 3.55
C ASP A 3 28.98 54.40 2.62
N PHE A 4 29.47 53.77 1.54
CA PHE A 4 28.65 52.96 0.62
C PHE A 4 28.59 51.46 0.97
N GLY A 5 29.00 51.07 2.18
CA GLY A 5 29.15 49.64 2.55
C GLY A 5 28.03 49.03 3.41
N LYS A 6 27.08 49.81 3.94
CA LYS A 6 26.14 49.31 4.97
C LYS A 6 24.73 48.97 4.47
N SER A 7 24.31 49.47 3.31
CA SER A 7 22.93 49.27 2.82
C SER A 7 22.73 47.98 1.99
N THR A 8 23.80 47.36 1.49
CA THR A 8 23.74 46.20 0.59
C THR A 8 23.71 44.86 1.34
N LEU A 9 24.20 44.83 2.59
CA LEU A 9 24.21 43.64 3.45
C LEU A 9 22.83 43.27 4.01
N GLY A 10 21.95 44.25 4.25
CA GLY A 10 20.58 44.01 4.73
C GLY A 10 19.67 43.41 3.66
N VAL A 11 19.86 43.79 2.39
CA VAL A 11 19.10 43.27 1.25
C VAL A 11 19.57 41.86 0.86
N SER A 12 20.88 41.57 0.86
CA SER A 12 21.36 40.23 0.48
C SER A 12 21.03 39.15 1.51
N LEU A 13 20.96 39.49 2.80
CA LEU A 13 20.60 38.53 3.85
C LEU A 13 19.09 38.23 3.85
N LEU A 14 18.26 39.24 3.59
CA LEU A 14 16.81 39.06 3.41
C LEU A 14 16.50 38.25 2.14
N GLU A 15 17.18 38.55 1.03
CA GLU A 15 16.99 37.87 -0.26
C GLU A 15 17.39 36.39 -0.17
N THR A 16 18.53 36.08 0.46
CA THR A 16 18.96 34.70 0.67
C THR A 16 18.03 33.92 1.61
N MET A 17 17.49 34.55 2.66
CA MET A 17 16.48 33.92 3.52
C MET A 17 15.15 33.70 2.79
N LEU A 18 14.73 34.64 1.93
CA LEU A 18 13.52 34.49 1.14
C LEU A 18 13.66 33.35 0.11
N VAL A 19 14.79 33.27 -0.58
CA VAL A 19 15.08 32.18 -1.53
C VAL A 19 15.10 30.83 -0.79
N LEU A 20 15.74 30.76 0.38
CA LEU A 20 15.76 29.53 1.18
C LEU A 20 14.35 29.14 1.68
N ALA A 21 13.53 30.11 2.08
CA ALA A 21 12.14 29.88 2.48
C ALA A 21 11.29 29.33 1.32
N ILE A 22 11.42 29.89 0.12
CA ILE A 22 10.70 29.38 -1.05
C ILE A 22 11.21 27.99 -1.45
N ALA A 23 12.52 27.77 -1.43
CA ALA A 23 13.12 26.47 -1.73
C ALA A 23 12.61 25.37 -0.78
N THR A 24 12.56 25.65 0.53
CA THR A 24 12.04 24.69 1.51
C THR A 24 10.55 24.39 1.32
N LEU A 25 9.72 25.39 1.00
CA LEU A 25 8.31 25.16 0.69
C LEU A 25 8.12 24.23 -0.51
N VAL A 26 8.90 24.44 -1.57
CA VAL A 26 8.88 23.57 -2.75
C VAL A 26 9.29 22.15 -2.38
N ILE A 27 10.40 21.97 -1.66
CA ILE A 27 10.88 20.64 -1.23
C ILE A 27 9.84 19.90 -0.38
N VAL A 28 9.18 20.57 0.56
CA VAL A 28 8.15 19.94 1.41
C VAL A 28 6.93 19.53 0.59
N SER A 29 6.50 20.38 -0.35
CA SER A 29 5.36 20.07 -1.21
C SER A 29 5.63 18.88 -2.13
N THR A 30 6.82 18.81 -2.72
CA THR A 30 7.22 17.69 -3.59
C THR A 30 7.37 16.41 -2.78
N ALA A 31 7.98 16.45 -1.60
CA ALA A 31 8.11 15.29 -0.72
C ALA A 31 6.74 14.70 -0.34
N ARG A 32 5.78 15.55 0.04
CA ARG A 32 4.40 15.12 0.35
C ARG A 32 3.71 14.50 -0.87
N TYR A 33 3.89 15.10 -2.04
CA TYR A 33 3.35 14.57 -3.29
C TYR A 33 3.93 13.18 -3.62
N TYR A 34 5.26 13.04 -3.59
CA TYR A 34 5.91 11.74 -3.84
C TYR A 34 5.47 10.68 -2.83
N GLN A 35 5.36 11.03 -1.55
CA GLN A 35 4.89 10.11 -0.53
C GLN A 35 3.45 9.63 -0.82
N SER A 36 2.55 10.54 -1.20
CA SER A 36 1.17 10.18 -1.57
C SER A 36 1.12 9.30 -2.83
N ALA A 37 1.91 9.62 -3.86
CA ALA A 37 1.98 8.85 -5.09
C ALA A 37 2.51 7.42 -4.86
N ILE A 38 3.52 7.25 -3.99
CA ILE A 38 4.05 5.94 -3.61
C ILE A 38 2.97 5.12 -2.87
N GLN A 39 2.30 5.71 -1.88
CA GLN A 39 1.23 5.04 -1.13
C GLN A 39 0.11 4.58 -2.06
N ASN A 40 -0.31 5.43 -3.00
CA ASN A 40 -1.34 5.09 -3.98
C ASN A 40 -0.91 3.97 -4.93
N THR A 41 0.34 4.00 -5.40
CA THR A 41 0.90 2.96 -6.27
C THR A 41 0.95 1.62 -5.54
N GLN A 42 1.50 1.60 -4.32
CA GLN A 42 1.57 0.38 -3.50
C GLN A 42 0.18 -0.18 -3.20
N ALA A 43 -0.78 0.67 -2.79
CA ALA A 43 -2.14 0.25 -2.54
C ALA A 43 -2.81 -0.34 -3.79
N THR A 44 -2.57 0.26 -4.96
CA THR A 44 -3.14 -0.21 -6.24
C THR A 44 -2.55 -1.56 -6.63
N GLN A 45 -1.24 -1.74 -6.51
CA GLN A 45 -0.60 -3.00 -6.82
C GLN A 45 -1.08 -4.12 -5.90
N PHE A 46 -1.12 -3.89 -4.59
CA PHE A 46 -1.61 -4.88 -3.63
C PHE A 46 -3.08 -5.23 -3.85
N THR A 47 -3.94 -4.25 -4.11
CA THR A 47 -5.36 -4.50 -4.39
C THR A 47 -5.53 -5.38 -5.65
N LYS A 48 -4.75 -5.12 -6.71
CA LYS A 48 -4.75 -5.95 -7.92
C LYS A 48 -4.27 -7.38 -7.63
N GLN A 49 -3.24 -7.53 -6.82
CA GLN A 49 -2.74 -8.84 -6.38
C GLN A 49 -3.82 -9.60 -5.59
N MET A 50 -4.53 -8.94 -4.68
CA MET A 50 -5.63 -9.55 -3.92
C MET A 50 -6.77 -10.01 -4.83
N TYR A 51 -7.19 -9.21 -5.81
CA TYR A 51 -8.21 -9.64 -6.77
C TYR A 51 -7.74 -10.78 -7.67
N GLY A 52 -6.49 -10.76 -8.13
CA GLY A 52 -5.90 -11.87 -8.87
C GLY A 52 -5.83 -13.15 -8.04
N PHE A 53 -5.43 -13.03 -6.78
CA PHE A 53 -5.41 -14.12 -5.81
C PHE A 53 -6.82 -14.71 -5.61
N THR A 54 -7.82 -13.85 -5.49
CA THR A 54 -9.21 -14.27 -5.32
C THR A 54 -9.70 -15.03 -6.54
N ALA A 55 -9.49 -14.49 -7.74
CA ALA A 55 -9.84 -15.17 -8.97
C ALA A 55 -9.16 -16.55 -9.09
N ALA A 56 -7.89 -16.65 -8.69
CA ALA A 56 -7.16 -17.91 -8.65
C ALA A 56 -7.78 -18.92 -7.66
N VAL A 57 -8.05 -18.48 -6.43
CA VAL A 57 -8.70 -19.30 -5.40
C VAL A 57 -10.08 -19.78 -5.86
N GLU A 58 -10.93 -18.87 -6.35
CA GLU A 58 -12.27 -19.18 -6.84
C GLU A 58 -12.24 -20.17 -8.01
N THR A 59 -11.26 -20.07 -8.91
CA THR A 59 -11.09 -21.03 -10.01
C THR A 59 -10.78 -22.44 -9.50
N LEU A 60 -10.05 -22.56 -8.39
CA LEU A 60 -9.70 -23.86 -7.79
C LEU A 60 -10.79 -24.44 -6.88
N THR A 61 -11.64 -23.59 -6.30
CA THR A 61 -12.77 -24.01 -5.45
C THR A 61 -14.09 -24.15 -6.20
N GLN A 62 -14.17 -23.67 -7.45
CA GLN A 62 -15.37 -23.74 -8.27
C GLN A 62 -15.92 -25.18 -8.32
N GLY A 63 -17.16 -25.37 -7.86
CA GLY A 63 -17.83 -26.68 -7.81
C GLY A 63 -17.53 -27.54 -6.58
N LYS A 64 -16.58 -27.17 -5.71
CA LYS A 64 -16.25 -27.90 -4.47
C LYS A 64 -16.91 -27.32 -3.22
N GLY A 65 -17.22 -26.03 -3.22
CA GLY A 65 -17.88 -25.34 -2.10
C GLY A 65 -17.08 -25.34 -0.78
N ASN A 66 -15.76 -25.60 -0.83
CA ASN A 66 -14.90 -25.68 0.34
C ASN A 66 -13.48 -25.19 0.01
N TYR A 67 -12.94 -24.28 0.82
CA TYR A 67 -11.61 -23.70 0.65
C TYR A 67 -10.53 -24.42 1.49
N ALA A 68 -10.91 -25.27 2.46
CA ALA A 68 -10.00 -25.88 3.43
C ALA A 68 -9.02 -26.89 2.83
N SER A 69 -9.32 -27.42 1.64
CA SER A 69 -8.44 -28.36 0.92
C SER A 69 -7.39 -27.66 0.05
N LEU A 70 -7.46 -26.33 -0.10
CA LEU A 70 -6.51 -25.57 -0.88
C LEU A 70 -5.20 -25.41 -0.14
N THR A 71 -4.13 -25.83 -0.80
CA THR A 71 -2.75 -25.57 -0.36
C THR A 71 -2.21 -24.33 -1.05
N LEU A 72 -1.29 -23.63 -0.37
CA LEU A 72 -0.61 -22.46 -0.94
C LEU A 72 0.06 -22.78 -2.29
N ALA A 73 0.68 -23.96 -2.41
CA ALA A 73 1.34 -24.42 -3.63
C ALA A 73 0.39 -24.47 -4.83
N GLN A 74 -0.85 -24.94 -4.63
CA GLN A 74 -1.86 -25.01 -5.70
C GLN A 74 -2.28 -23.61 -6.16
N ILE A 75 -2.43 -22.67 -5.24
CA ILE A 75 -2.81 -21.29 -5.57
C ILE A 75 -1.65 -20.58 -6.28
N THR A 76 -0.42 -20.74 -5.80
CA THR A 76 0.75 -20.11 -6.43
C THR A 76 1.07 -20.69 -7.80
N ALA A 77 0.68 -21.93 -8.10
CA ALA A 77 0.94 -22.56 -9.39
C ALA A 77 0.16 -21.92 -10.56
N ILE A 78 -0.97 -21.28 -10.29
CA ILE A 78 -1.81 -20.62 -11.30
C ILE A 78 -1.66 -19.10 -11.30
N LEU A 79 -0.94 -18.56 -10.33
CA LEU A 79 -0.63 -17.13 -10.27
C LEU A 79 0.68 -16.84 -11.01
N PRO A 80 0.83 -15.66 -11.62
CA PRO A 80 2.09 -15.24 -12.21
C PRO A 80 3.20 -15.18 -11.14
N ALA A 81 4.44 -15.38 -11.57
CA ALA A 81 5.60 -15.28 -10.68
C ALA A 81 5.58 -13.94 -9.92
N ASN A 82 5.83 -13.98 -8.61
CA ASN A 82 5.77 -12.83 -7.70
C ASN A 82 4.38 -12.21 -7.48
N ALA A 83 3.28 -12.88 -7.84
CA ALA A 83 1.92 -12.37 -7.57
C ALA A 83 1.63 -12.10 -6.08
N MET A 84 2.39 -12.71 -5.17
CA MET A 84 2.28 -12.54 -3.72
C MET A 84 3.40 -11.69 -3.12
N SER A 85 4.19 -11.01 -3.95
CA SER A 85 5.20 -10.05 -3.49
C SER A 85 4.52 -8.78 -2.97
N LEU A 86 4.75 -8.45 -1.70
CA LEU A 86 4.19 -7.24 -1.11
C LEU A 86 4.97 -6.00 -1.60
N PRO A 87 4.29 -4.91 -2.01
CA PRO A 87 4.95 -3.70 -2.52
C PRO A 87 5.87 -2.96 -1.52
N TRP A 88 5.71 -3.25 -0.23
CA TRP A 88 6.52 -2.71 0.86
C TRP A 88 7.48 -3.75 1.46
N GLY A 89 7.59 -4.93 0.84
CA GLY A 89 8.39 -6.05 1.33
C GLY A 89 7.64 -6.98 2.30
N GLY A 90 8.26 -8.11 2.61
CA GLY A 90 7.66 -9.18 3.40
C GLY A 90 6.94 -10.24 2.56
N ALA A 91 6.44 -11.27 3.23
CA ALA A 91 5.69 -12.35 2.61
C ALA A 91 4.32 -12.50 3.30
N PRO A 92 3.23 -12.62 2.52
CA PRO A 92 1.93 -12.98 3.06
C PRO A 92 1.91 -14.46 3.41
N ALA A 93 1.29 -14.78 4.55
CA ALA A 93 0.85 -16.12 4.90
C ALA A 93 -0.63 -16.26 4.54
N ILE A 94 -1.04 -17.45 4.11
CA ILE A 94 -2.43 -17.72 3.73
C ILE A 94 -2.96 -18.84 4.60
N GLY A 95 -4.06 -18.55 5.29
CA GLY A 95 -4.90 -19.55 5.95
C GLY A 95 -6.17 -19.74 5.13
N THR A 96 -6.59 -20.98 4.94
CA THR A 96 -7.88 -21.31 4.31
C THR A 96 -8.81 -21.93 5.35
N ASN A 97 -10.12 -21.74 5.18
CA ASN A 97 -11.14 -22.35 6.03
C ASN A 97 -12.26 -22.93 5.15
N THR A 98 -13.39 -23.35 5.72
CA THR A 98 -14.46 -23.94 4.91
C THR A 98 -15.24 -22.91 4.09
N THR A 99 -15.28 -21.65 4.51
CA THR A 99 -16.13 -20.60 3.95
C THR A 99 -15.35 -19.51 3.20
N GLY A 100 -14.02 -19.59 3.16
CA GLY A 100 -13.15 -18.61 2.52
C GLY A 100 -11.69 -18.74 2.96
N TYR A 101 -10.98 -17.62 2.99
CA TYR A 101 -9.55 -17.57 3.28
C TYR A 101 -9.13 -16.27 3.98
N ALA A 102 -7.97 -16.29 4.60
CA ALA A 102 -7.34 -15.15 5.24
C ALA A 102 -5.91 -14.99 4.75
N VAL A 103 -5.59 -13.79 4.25
CA VAL A 103 -4.23 -13.39 3.91
C VAL A 103 -3.69 -12.58 5.09
N THR A 104 -2.71 -13.15 5.81
CA THR A 104 -2.06 -12.52 6.95
C THR A 104 -0.70 -12.00 6.53
N LEU A 105 -0.44 -10.72 6.76
CA LEU A 105 0.86 -10.11 6.50
C LEU A 105 1.79 -10.31 7.69
N SER A 106 3.05 -10.62 7.40
CA SER A 106 4.14 -10.50 8.36
C SER A 106 4.85 -9.16 8.19
N ALA A 107 5.54 -8.68 9.22
CA ALA A 107 6.33 -7.46 9.11
C ALA A 107 7.37 -7.57 7.96
N PRO A 108 7.64 -6.48 7.22
CA PRO A 108 7.15 -5.12 7.41
C PRO A 108 5.69 -4.90 6.97
N TYR A 109 5.00 -4.01 7.69
CA TYR A 109 3.61 -3.63 7.40
C TYR A 109 3.52 -2.41 6.48
N PRO A 110 2.42 -2.25 5.72
CA PRO A 110 2.21 -1.04 4.93
C PRO A 110 2.16 0.19 5.82
N ALA A 111 2.61 1.33 5.29
CA ALA A 111 2.40 2.61 5.95
C ALA A 111 0.90 2.86 6.17
N VAL A 112 0.55 3.57 7.25
CA VAL A 112 -0.86 3.82 7.64
C VAL A 112 -1.70 4.39 6.48
N GLY A 113 -1.15 5.33 5.71
CA GLY A 113 -1.82 5.90 4.53
C GLY A 113 -2.11 4.85 3.44
N THR A 114 -1.15 3.96 3.16
CA THR A 114 -1.34 2.84 2.23
C THR A 114 -2.41 1.87 2.74
N CYS A 115 -2.38 1.54 4.03
CA CYS A 115 -3.36 0.64 4.66
C CYS A 115 -4.79 1.19 4.55
N ASN A 116 -4.99 2.47 4.82
CA ASN A 116 -6.31 3.11 4.71
C ASN A 116 -6.85 3.03 3.27
N LEU A 117 -6.00 3.28 2.27
CA LEU A 117 -6.38 3.17 0.85
C LEU A 117 -6.73 1.74 0.45
N ILE A 118 -5.95 0.75 0.89
CA ILE A 118 -6.23 -0.67 0.62
C ILE A 118 -7.56 -1.07 1.25
N THR A 119 -7.76 -0.71 2.52
CA THR A 119 -8.97 -1.04 3.27
C THR A 119 -10.20 -0.50 2.55
N GLN A 120 -10.22 0.80 2.23
CA GLN A 120 -11.34 1.42 1.50
C GLN A 120 -11.65 0.72 0.17
N ARG A 121 -10.63 0.27 -0.55
CA ARG A 121 -10.79 -0.40 -1.85
C ARG A 121 -11.34 -1.82 -1.70
N LEU A 122 -10.76 -2.62 -0.80
CA LEU A 122 -11.16 -4.01 -0.62
C LEU A 122 -12.54 -4.12 0.05
N THR A 123 -12.83 -3.30 1.06
CA THR A 123 -14.14 -3.34 1.75
C THR A 123 -15.27 -2.71 0.94
N THR A 124 -15.01 -2.24 -0.29
CA THR A 124 -16.08 -1.94 -1.24
C THR A 124 -16.84 -3.22 -1.61
N ASP A 125 -16.15 -4.36 -1.59
CA ASP A 125 -16.74 -5.69 -1.68
C ASP A 125 -16.99 -6.24 -0.26
N LYS A 126 -18.22 -6.68 -0.01
CA LYS A 126 -18.69 -7.19 1.30
C LYS A 126 -18.05 -8.51 1.69
N HIS A 127 -17.49 -9.25 0.74
CA HIS A 127 -16.80 -10.50 1.04
C HIS A 127 -15.48 -10.25 1.80
N TYR A 128 -14.89 -9.05 1.68
CA TYR A 128 -13.66 -8.71 2.39
C TYR A 128 -13.88 -8.01 3.72
N THR A 129 -13.08 -8.41 4.69
CA THR A 129 -12.89 -7.68 5.94
C THR A 129 -11.40 -7.51 6.20
N VAL A 130 -11.02 -6.37 6.78
CA VAL A 130 -9.63 -6.06 7.13
C VAL A 130 -9.52 -5.92 8.63
N THR A 131 -8.58 -6.67 9.23
CA THR A 131 -8.36 -6.70 10.67
C THR A 131 -6.93 -6.31 11.02
N GLY A 132 -6.71 -5.89 12.28
CA GLY A 132 -5.37 -5.62 12.83
C GLY A 132 -4.59 -4.52 12.11
N THR A 133 -5.23 -3.47 11.60
CA THR A 133 -4.54 -2.38 10.87
C THR A 133 -3.79 -2.87 9.63
N CYS A 134 -4.47 -3.62 8.75
CA CYS A 134 -3.91 -4.28 7.56
C CYS A 134 -2.92 -5.41 7.85
N GLN A 135 -3.02 -6.04 9.02
CA GLN A 135 -2.29 -7.27 9.29
C GLN A 135 -2.98 -8.47 8.66
N GLN A 136 -4.29 -8.44 8.48
CA GLN A 136 -5.02 -9.56 7.93
C GLN A 136 -6.19 -9.10 7.06
N PHE A 137 -6.34 -9.77 5.92
CA PHE A 137 -7.41 -9.59 4.94
C PHE A 137 -8.18 -10.90 4.85
N VAL A 138 -9.41 -10.91 5.33
CA VAL A 138 -10.26 -12.10 5.34
C VAL A 138 -11.28 -11.95 4.23
N TYR A 139 -11.37 -12.97 3.37
CA TYR A 139 -12.41 -13.13 2.38
C TYR A 139 -13.35 -14.25 2.80
N ASN A 140 -14.65 -13.99 2.80
CA ASN A 140 -15.68 -14.96 3.10
C ASN A 140 -16.66 -15.01 1.93
N ALA A 141 -16.77 -16.18 1.29
CA ALA A 141 -17.57 -16.38 0.09
C ALA A 141 -19.08 -16.56 0.35
N ASN A 142 -19.48 -16.71 1.62
CA ASN A 142 -20.85 -17.04 2.01
C ASN A 142 -21.64 -15.81 2.52
N ILE A 143 -21.27 -14.60 2.11
CA ILE A 143 -21.90 -13.33 2.55
C ILE A 143 -22.92 -12.85 1.52
#